data_AF-A0A552V3E0-F1
#
_entry.id   AF-A0A552V3E0-F1
#
_cell.length_a   1.000
_cell.length_b   1.000
_cell.length_c   1.000
_cell.angle_alpha   90.00
_cell.angle_beta   90.00
_cell.angle_gamma   90.00
#
_symmetry.space_group_name_H-M   'P 1'
#
loop_
_entity.id
_entity.type
_entity.pdbx_description
1 polymer ?
#
loop_
_entity_poly.entity_id
_entity_poly.type
_entity_poly.pdbx_seq_one_letter_code
_entity_poly.pdbx_strand_id
1 'polypeptide(L)'
;MYCQKLPPPNGYNAANDIVFKLENGIISVKQQDGTYKPVTELEEKQSFTNEAYTDTGSTMYSWSGQSFGKLYYLAEGEGLRNQIIYCMNLNQTAPIDSSNNGESIEYVPPFAGGDGEVKYSKTFAPEKLVNQAITPRVTDPQGYFQRINKILYAGYPNNMANLQNGISNSAFRAITQLAIYYYSDSFDIDQVVKNGGDTHDFGGIADIDNYAQTNADKPPANKTKDQLIEELTKIREVYDALLNYAENGANPPDNFKTNLYVPKLNRYQVMLGTEFIKAGLGYVITMEDEEKPAAPVTADVTFSKVEVNGSAELPNAELKVVVGEDVNGTIAKDSNDSTELKWTSSSTARKFTLGE
;
A
#
# COMPACT_ATOMS: atom_id res chain seq x y z
N MET A 1 19.78 -12.97 -23.19
CA MET A 1 18.87 -13.98 -22.62
C MET A 1 17.43 -13.56 -22.90
N TYR A 2 16.46 -14.48 -22.89
CA TYR A 2 15.05 -14.16 -23.15
C TYR A 2 14.13 -14.99 -22.25
N CYS A 3 13.06 -14.36 -21.76
CA CYS A 3 11.91 -15.04 -21.17
C CYS A 3 10.81 -15.09 -22.22
N GLN A 4 10.38 -16.29 -22.58
CA GLN A 4 9.33 -16.51 -23.55
C GLN A 4 7.97 -16.43 -22.88
N LYS A 5 7.02 -15.75 -23.51
CA LYS A 5 5.62 -15.84 -23.12
C LYS A 5 5.12 -17.27 -23.31
N LEU A 6 4.44 -17.77 -22.29
CA LEU A 6 3.71 -19.02 -22.32
C LEU A 6 2.21 -18.71 -22.29
N PRO A 7 1.34 -19.71 -22.56
CA PRO A 7 -0.09 -19.52 -22.38
C PRO A 7 -0.39 -19.00 -20.97
N PRO A 8 -1.14 -17.88 -20.82
CA PRO A 8 -1.43 -17.29 -19.53
C PRO A 8 -2.44 -18.15 -18.77
N PRO A 9 -2.56 -17.97 -17.44
CA PRO A 9 -3.65 -18.53 -16.67
C PRO A 9 -5.03 -18.14 -17.24
N ASN A 10 -6.05 -18.96 -16.96
CA ASN A 10 -7.42 -18.63 -17.32
C ASN A 10 -7.81 -17.27 -16.71
N GLY A 11 -8.39 -16.41 -17.54
CA GLY A 11 -8.76 -15.05 -17.13
C GLY A 11 -7.70 -13.98 -17.41
N TYR A 12 -6.53 -14.32 -17.98
CA TYR A 12 -5.47 -13.36 -18.26
C TYR A 12 -5.05 -13.34 -19.74
N ASN A 13 -4.62 -12.19 -20.22
CA ASN A 13 -3.92 -12.01 -21.48
C ASN A 13 -2.43 -12.29 -21.29
N ALA A 14 -1.80 -12.90 -22.29
CA ALA A 14 -0.39 -13.25 -22.22
C ALA A 14 0.49 -12.00 -22.21
N ALA A 15 1.41 -11.91 -21.27
CA ALA A 15 2.46 -10.91 -21.28
C ALA A 15 3.33 -10.98 -22.55
N ASN A 16 4.05 -9.90 -22.82
CA ASN A 16 5.06 -9.86 -23.88
C ASN A 16 6.33 -10.61 -23.47
N ASP A 17 7.07 -11.11 -24.46
CA ASP A 17 8.41 -11.68 -24.24
C ASP A 17 9.33 -10.63 -23.60
N ILE A 18 10.18 -11.06 -22.67
CA ILE A 18 11.15 -10.18 -22.02
C ILE A 18 12.54 -10.51 -22.52
N VAL A 19 13.21 -9.54 -23.13
CA VAL A 19 14.61 -9.68 -23.56
C VAL A 19 15.50 -8.96 -22.56
N PHE A 20 16.52 -9.65 -22.04
CA PHE A 20 17.43 -9.08 -21.06
C PHE A 20 18.89 -9.51 -21.29
N LYS A 21 19.82 -8.72 -20.74
CA LYS A 21 21.26 -9.00 -20.80
C LYS A 21 21.90 -8.78 -19.43
N LEU A 22 23.00 -9.49 -19.19
CA LEU A 22 23.86 -9.32 -18.03
C LEU A 22 25.21 -8.84 -18.54
N GLU A 23 25.59 -7.61 -18.19
CA GLU A 23 26.88 -7.01 -18.55
C GLU A 23 27.48 -6.37 -17.30
N ASN A 24 28.74 -6.68 -16.98
CA ASN A 24 29.45 -6.13 -15.83
C ASN A 24 28.69 -6.26 -14.49
N GLY A 25 27.95 -7.36 -14.29
CA GLY A 25 27.17 -7.60 -13.07
C GLY A 25 25.83 -6.83 -13.00
N ILE A 26 25.45 -6.12 -14.07
CA ILE A 26 24.19 -5.38 -14.17
C ILE A 26 23.25 -6.11 -15.13
N ILE A 27 22.05 -6.43 -14.66
CA ILE A 27 20.98 -6.91 -15.53
C ILE A 27 20.25 -5.72 -16.13
N SER A 28 19.98 -5.75 -17.44
CA SER A 28 19.17 -4.74 -18.13
C SER A 28 18.12 -5.39 -19.03
N VAL A 29 16.92 -4.82 -19.05
CA VAL A 29 15.77 -5.27 -19.85
C VAL A 29 15.58 -4.35 -21.06
N LYS A 30 15.32 -4.96 -22.21
CA LYS A 30 15.03 -4.25 -23.45
C LYS A 30 13.64 -3.64 -23.41
N GLN A 31 13.55 -2.34 -23.63
CA GLN A 31 12.32 -1.57 -23.70
C GLN A 31 11.71 -1.66 -25.11
N GLN A 32 10.45 -1.22 -25.25
CA GLN A 32 9.73 -1.24 -26.53
C GLN A 32 10.41 -0.40 -27.63
N ASP A 33 11.08 0.69 -27.24
CA ASP A 33 11.86 1.55 -28.14
C ASP A 33 13.20 0.93 -28.58
N GLY A 34 13.51 -0.27 -28.08
CA GLY A 34 14.72 -1.02 -28.38
C GLY A 34 15.92 -0.71 -27.47
N THR A 35 15.82 0.28 -26.58
CA THR A 35 16.87 0.61 -25.61
C THR A 35 16.93 -0.41 -24.47
N TYR A 36 18.05 -0.45 -23.72
CA TYR A 36 18.19 -1.30 -22.54
C TYR A 36 18.18 -0.43 -21.28
N LYS A 37 17.29 -0.74 -20.34
CA LYS A 37 17.22 -0.08 -19.02
C LYS A 37 17.71 -1.05 -17.93
N PRO A 38 18.59 -0.62 -17.02
CA PRO A 38 19.00 -1.42 -15.87
C PRO A 38 17.81 -1.86 -15.01
N VAL A 39 17.83 -3.11 -14.56
CA VAL A 39 16.91 -3.60 -13.54
C VAL A 39 17.32 -3.01 -12.20
N THR A 40 16.41 -2.27 -11.58
CA THR A 40 16.62 -1.67 -10.26
C THR A 40 15.93 -2.45 -9.15
N GLU A 41 15.02 -3.37 -9.51
CA GLU A 41 14.26 -4.19 -8.57
C GLU A 41 15.09 -5.39 -8.09
N LEU A 42 15.15 -5.55 -6.77
CA LEU A 42 15.85 -6.65 -6.12
C LEU A 42 14.92 -7.32 -5.09
N GLU A 43 15.03 -8.62 -4.94
CA GLU A 43 14.27 -9.38 -3.93
C GLU A 43 15.15 -10.49 -3.34
N GLU A 44 14.84 -10.89 -2.10
CA GLU A 44 15.41 -12.08 -1.50
C GLU A 44 15.05 -13.35 -2.28
N LYS A 45 15.93 -14.36 -2.27
CA LYS A 45 15.70 -15.59 -3.03
C LYS A 45 14.43 -16.34 -2.63
N GLN A 46 14.03 -16.23 -1.36
CA GLN A 46 12.85 -16.88 -0.81
C GLN A 46 11.97 -15.82 -0.15
N SER A 47 10.83 -15.55 -0.75
CA SER A 47 9.81 -14.63 -0.26
C SER A 47 9.20 -15.12 1.07
N PHE A 48 8.70 -14.17 1.87
CA PHE A 48 7.98 -14.42 3.13
C PHE A 48 8.78 -15.20 4.19
N THR A 49 10.06 -14.85 4.35
CA THR A 49 10.92 -15.47 5.37
C THR A 49 11.14 -14.58 6.59
N ASN A 50 10.92 -13.27 6.47
CA ASN A 50 11.22 -12.31 7.53
C ASN A 50 10.04 -12.18 8.49
N GLU A 51 10.34 -11.98 9.77
CA GLU A 51 9.36 -11.66 10.80
C GLU A 51 9.50 -10.21 11.23
N ALA A 52 8.37 -9.57 11.54
CA ALA A 52 8.33 -8.25 12.12
C ALA A 52 7.37 -8.24 13.30
N TYR A 53 7.64 -7.39 14.29
CA TYR A 53 6.81 -7.27 15.49
C TYR A 53 6.70 -5.82 15.96
N THR A 54 5.65 -5.58 16.74
CA THR A 54 5.45 -4.36 17.51
C THR A 54 5.93 -4.61 18.94
N ASP A 55 6.91 -3.86 19.43
CA ASP A 55 7.37 -3.97 20.82
C ASP A 55 6.39 -3.27 21.76
N THR A 56 5.59 -4.08 22.46
CA THR A 56 4.61 -3.60 23.45
C THR A 56 5.14 -3.64 24.88
N GLY A 57 6.31 -4.27 25.11
CA GLY A 57 6.98 -4.31 26.41
C GLY A 57 7.79 -3.05 26.72
N SER A 58 8.11 -2.26 25.69
CA SER A 58 8.90 -1.03 25.83
C SER A 58 8.11 0.15 26.40
N THR A 59 8.77 0.90 27.28
CA THR A 59 8.26 2.14 27.88
C THR A 59 8.74 3.40 27.15
N MET A 60 9.07 3.30 25.85
CA MET A 60 9.48 4.47 25.07
C MET A 60 8.29 5.40 24.77
N TYR A 61 8.38 6.62 25.31
CA TYR A 61 7.35 7.65 25.16
C TYR A 61 7.67 8.60 24.01
N SER A 62 6.70 8.92 23.15
CA SER A 62 6.88 9.89 22.05
C SER A 62 7.17 11.30 22.60
N TRP A 63 6.37 11.72 23.58
CA TRP A 63 6.54 12.92 24.39
C TRP A 63 5.69 12.75 25.65
N SER A 64 6.14 13.38 26.74
CA SER A 64 5.29 13.63 27.93
C SER A 64 4.62 12.40 28.53
N GLY A 65 5.15 11.20 28.27
CA GLY A 65 4.60 9.97 28.80
C GLY A 65 3.51 9.26 28.03
N GLN A 66 3.12 9.78 26.86
CA GLN A 66 2.30 9.00 25.94
C GLN A 66 3.20 7.95 25.29
N SER A 67 2.81 6.67 25.42
CA SER A 67 3.51 5.60 24.70
C SER A 67 3.42 5.91 23.21
N PHE A 68 4.55 5.85 22.50
CA PHE A 68 4.51 6.00 21.06
C PHE A 68 3.68 4.88 20.40
N GLY A 69 3.66 3.69 21.03
CA GLY A 69 2.84 2.54 20.62
C GLY A 69 3.18 1.93 19.24
N LYS A 70 4.15 2.50 18.52
CA LYS A 70 4.47 2.18 17.13
C LYS A 70 5.95 1.81 16.98
N LEU A 71 6.42 0.99 17.92
CA LEU A 71 7.81 0.55 18.01
C LEU A 71 7.99 -0.72 17.17
N TYR A 72 8.07 -0.56 15.86
CA TYR A 72 8.17 -1.67 14.93
C TYR A 72 9.61 -2.11 14.68
N TYR A 73 9.79 -3.42 14.59
CA TYR A 73 11.09 -4.03 14.44
C TYR A 73 11.04 -5.25 13.51
N LEU A 74 12.11 -5.47 12.76
CA LEU A 74 12.31 -6.69 11.98
C LEU A 74 13.16 -7.69 12.77
N ALA A 75 12.62 -8.87 13.07
CA ALA A 75 13.33 -9.94 13.75
C ALA A 75 14.53 -10.44 12.91
N GLU A 76 15.75 -10.30 13.44
CA GLU A 76 16.97 -10.80 12.78
C GLU A 76 17.69 -11.83 13.65
N GLY A 77 17.46 -13.12 13.38
CA GLY A 77 18.19 -14.24 13.98
C GLY A 77 18.00 -14.45 15.48
N GLU A 78 18.52 -15.56 16.03
CA GLU A 78 18.36 -15.88 17.46
C GLU A 78 19.17 -14.90 18.34
N GLY A 79 18.45 -14.09 19.15
CA GLY A 79 18.98 -13.40 20.32
C GLY A 79 19.43 -11.93 20.15
N LEU A 80 19.01 -11.19 19.12
CA LEU A 80 19.50 -9.82 18.89
C LEU A 80 18.41 -8.75 18.70
N ARG A 81 18.80 -7.52 19.08
CA ARG A 81 18.04 -6.29 18.82
C ARG A 81 17.87 -6.08 17.32
N ASN A 82 16.64 -5.79 16.99
CA ASN A 82 16.08 -5.88 15.67
C ASN A 82 16.22 -4.57 14.89
N GLN A 83 16.26 -4.68 13.55
CA GLN A 83 16.29 -3.50 12.69
C GLN A 83 15.04 -2.67 12.96
N ILE A 84 15.21 -1.38 13.22
CA ILE A 84 14.07 -0.45 13.31
C ILE A 84 13.43 -0.36 11.93
N ILE A 85 12.12 -0.52 11.88
CA ILE A 85 11.35 -0.35 10.65
C ILE A 85 10.22 0.65 10.90
N TYR A 86 9.68 1.19 9.82
CA TYR A 86 8.57 2.14 9.85
C TYR A 86 7.40 1.68 8.99
N CYS A 87 6.19 1.96 9.46
CA CYS A 87 4.97 1.65 8.74
C CYS A 87 4.77 2.62 7.56
N MET A 88 4.31 2.10 6.42
CA MET A 88 3.89 2.88 5.25
C MET A 88 2.39 3.09 5.12
N ASN A 89 1.58 2.44 5.96
CA ASN A 89 0.13 2.37 5.77
C ASN A 89 -0.57 2.60 7.10
N LEU A 90 -0.96 3.85 7.35
CA LEU A 90 -1.49 4.31 8.63
C LEU A 90 -2.64 3.44 9.17
N ASN A 91 -3.53 2.99 8.29
CA ASN A 91 -4.77 2.29 8.65
C ASN A 91 -4.73 0.76 8.49
N GLN A 92 -3.59 0.20 8.06
CA GLN A 92 -3.42 -1.25 8.03
C GLN A 92 -3.03 -1.80 9.41
N THR A 93 -3.19 -3.11 9.60
CA THR A 93 -2.85 -3.80 10.85
C THR A 93 -1.33 -3.77 11.08
N ALA A 94 -0.91 -3.34 12.27
CA ALA A 94 0.48 -3.38 12.68
C ALA A 94 1.03 -4.82 12.73
N PRO A 95 2.36 -5.02 12.72
CA PRO A 95 2.97 -6.32 12.94
C PRO A 95 2.54 -6.88 14.30
N ILE A 96 2.67 -8.20 14.43
CA ILE A 96 2.27 -8.94 15.63
C ILE A 96 2.96 -8.36 16.87
N ASP A 97 2.23 -8.24 17.97
CA ASP A 97 2.77 -7.71 19.21
C ASP A 97 3.79 -8.70 19.84
N SER A 98 4.81 -8.15 20.47
CA SER A 98 5.74 -8.87 21.32
C SER A 98 6.03 -8.07 22.58
N SER A 99 5.81 -8.70 23.74
CA SER A 99 6.03 -8.10 25.06
C SER A 99 7.45 -8.30 25.59
N ASN A 100 8.25 -9.16 24.94
CA ASN A 100 9.62 -9.51 25.32
C ASN A 100 10.62 -9.19 24.20
N ASN A 101 10.41 -8.09 23.49
CA ASN A 101 11.33 -7.56 22.47
C ASN A 101 11.71 -8.61 21.39
N GLY A 102 10.73 -9.38 20.93
CA GLY A 102 10.91 -10.36 19.86
C GLY A 102 11.48 -11.71 20.29
N GLU A 103 11.76 -11.95 21.58
CA GLU A 103 12.14 -13.29 22.07
C GLU A 103 11.03 -14.32 21.83
N SER A 104 9.77 -13.89 21.96
CA SER A 104 8.61 -14.62 21.46
C SER A 104 7.68 -13.68 20.70
N ILE A 105 7.35 -14.06 19.48
CA ILE A 105 6.27 -13.43 18.71
C ILE A 105 5.03 -14.29 18.96
N GLU A 106 4.14 -13.82 19.84
CA GLU A 106 2.91 -14.53 20.14
C GLU A 106 1.92 -14.32 19.00
N TYR A 107 1.79 -15.31 18.12
CA TYR A 107 0.75 -15.35 17.11
C TYR A 107 -0.61 -15.59 17.78
N VAL A 108 -1.15 -14.56 18.42
CA VAL A 108 -2.53 -14.53 18.87
C VAL A 108 -3.35 -14.05 17.68
N PRO A 109 -4.08 -14.93 16.98
CA PRO A 109 -4.84 -14.49 15.84
C PRO A 109 -5.93 -13.51 16.30
N PRO A 110 -6.02 -12.31 15.71
CA PRO A 110 -7.03 -11.33 16.09
C PRO A 110 -8.46 -11.79 15.76
N PHE A 111 -8.62 -12.90 15.02
CA PHE A 111 -9.90 -13.44 14.59
C PHE A 111 -9.99 -14.95 14.75
N ALA A 112 -11.19 -15.44 15.04
CA ALA A 112 -11.54 -16.86 15.07
C ALA A 112 -11.34 -17.45 13.66
N GLY A 113 -10.17 -18.02 13.40
CA GLY A 113 -9.76 -18.50 12.09
C GLY A 113 -8.25 -18.69 11.94
N GLY A 114 -7.44 -18.00 12.75
CA GLY A 114 -5.99 -18.20 12.76
C GLY A 114 -5.30 -17.61 11.53
N ASP A 115 -4.75 -16.40 11.62
CA ASP A 115 -4.01 -15.77 10.51
C ASP A 115 -2.76 -16.57 10.10
N GLY A 116 -2.34 -17.52 10.94
CA GLY A 116 -1.07 -18.22 10.83
C GLY A 116 0.10 -17.27 11.08
N GLU A 117 1.27 -17.64 10.59
CA GLU A 117 2.47 -16.81 10.68
C GLU A 117 2.39 -15.60 9.73
N VAL A 118 2.56 -14.40 10.28
CA VAL A 118 2.68 -13.15 9.51
C VAL A 118 4.14 -12.94 9.13
N LYS A 119 4.46 -13.26 7.88
CA LYS A 119 5.81 -13.14 7.32
C LYS A 119 5.87 -12.08 6.22
N TYR A 120 7.07 -11.55 5.99
CA TYR A 120 7.36 -10.49 5.05
C TYR A 120 8.41 -10.90 4.02
N SER A 121 8.21 -10.47 2.79
CA SER A 121 9.22 -10.54 1.73
C SER A 121 10.07 -9.29 1.74
N LYS A 122 11.40 -9.46 1.77
CA LYS A 122 12.34 -8.35 1.66
C LYS A 122 12.63 -8.01 0.20
N THR A 123 12.29 -6.79 -0.20
CA THR A 123 12.49 -6.28 -1.56
C THR A 123 13.19 -4.91 -1.56
N PHE A 124 13.70 -4.51 -2.72
CA PHE A 124 14.10 -3.15 -3.04
C PHE A 124 13.51 -2.81 -4.40
N ALA A 125 12.48 -1.97 -4.41
CA ALA A 125 11.73 -1.64 -5.62
C ALA A 125 11.43 -0.13 -5.68
N PRO A 126 12.44 0.72 -5.96
CA PRO A 126 12.30 2.18 -5.86
C PRO A 126 11.19 2.73 -6.76
N GLU A 127 11.04 2.21 -7.99
CA GLU A 127 10.01 2.64 -8.94
C GLU A 127 8.60 2.14 -8.59
N LYS A 128 8.48 1.12 -7.75
CA LYS A 128 7.18 0.53 -7.34
C LYS A 128 6.79 0.90 -5.92
N LEU A 129 7.64 1.63 -5.19
CA LEU A 129 7.40 1.96 -3.79
C LEU A 129 6.11 2.77 -3.58
N VAL A 130 5.83 3.70 -4.49
CA VAL A 130 4.60 4.52 -4.44
C VAL A 130 3.33 3.68 -4.56
N ASN A 131 3.37 2.52 -5.22
CA ASN A 131 2.22 1.62 -5.36
C ASN A 131 1.84 0.92 -4.06
N GLN A 132 2.72 0.96 -3.05
CA GLN A 132 2.46 0.41 -1.71
C GLN A 132 1.81 1.44 -0.78
N ALA A 133 1.78 2.71 -1.17
CA ALA A 133 1.14 3.78 -0.39
C ALA A 133 -0.39 3.74 -0.56
N ILE A 134 -1.15 4.14 0.47
CA ILE A 134 -2.62 4.17 0.40
C ILE A 134 -3.10 5.45 -0.30
N THR A 135 -2.61 6.61 0.16
CA THR A 135 -2.98 7.93 -0.38
C THR A 135 -1.70 8.74 -0.56
N PRO A 136 -0.86 8.41 -1.56
CA PRO A 136 0.43 9.05 -1.72
C PRO A 136 0.27 10.55 -2.00
N ARG A 137 0.98 11.39 -1.24
CA ARG A 137 0.99 12.84 -1.45
C ARG A 137 1.70 13.24 -2.75
N VAL A 138 2.65 12.41 -3.19
CA VAL A 138 3.38 12.55 -4.45
C VAL A 138 3.18 11.28 -5.26
N THR A 139 2.69 11.40 -6.48
CA THR A 139 2.40 10.25 -7.36
C THR A 139 3.56 9.91 -8.30
N ASP A 140 4.50 10.83 -8.51
CA ASP A 140 5.72 10.56 -9.27
C ASP A 140 6.61 9.52 -8.54
N PRO A 141 6.86 8.33 -9.12
CA PRO A 141 7.56 7.26 -8.41
C PRO A 141 8.97 7.64 -7.95
N GLN A 142 9.73 8.35 -8.78
CA GLN A 142 11.10 8.75 -8.46
C GLN A 142 11.11 9.79 -7.34
N GLY A 143 10.26 10.82 -7.46
CA GLY A 143 10.11 11.88 -6.47
C GLY A 143 9.57 11.37 -5.14
N TYR A 144 8.67 10.38 -5.14
CA TYR A 144 8.18 9.71 -3.94
C TYR A 144 9.31 8.95 -3.24
N PHE A 145 10.01 8.08 -3.98
CA PHE A 145 11.13 7.29 -3.44
C PHE A 145 12.21 8.19 -2.84
N GLN A 146 12.59 9.26 -3.53
CA GLN A 146 13.60 10.20 -3.04
C GLN A 146 13.23 10.84 -1.69
N ARG A 147 11.97 11.25 -1.51
CA ARG A 147 11.50 11.85 -0.26
C ARG A 147 11.51 10.86 0.89
N ILE A 148 11.00 9.64 0.67
CA ILE A 148 11.05 8.58 1.68
C ILE A 148 12.50 8.22 2.05
N ASN A 149 13.39 8.08 1.05
CA ASN A 149 14.79 7.74 1.29
C ASN A 149 15.51 8.86 2.06
N LYS A 150 15.21 10.13 1.76
CA LYS A 150 15.73 11.29 2.51
C LYS A 150 15.23 11.33 3.96
N ILE A 151 13.94 11.03 4.19
CA ILE A 151 13.39 10.93 5.55
C ILE A 151 14.11 9.85 6.34
N LEU A 152 14.29 8.66 5.79
CA LEU A 152 14.96 7.56 6.49
C LEU A 152 16.45 7.84 6.71
N TYR A 153 17.10 8.57 5.80
CA TYR A 153 18.49 8.99 5.93
C TYR A 153 18.68 10.03 7.04
N ALA A 154 17.83 11.06 7.05
CA ALA A 154 17.93 12.19 7.96
C ALA A 154 17.22 11.96 9.31
N GLY A 155 16.23 11.06 9.35
CA GLY A 155 15.44 10.69 10.51
C GLY A 155 16.08 9.61 11.36
N TYR A 156 15.36 9.15 12.38
CA TYR A 156 15.85 8.12 13.31
C TYR A 156 15.85 6.72 12.65
N PRO A 157 16.80 5.81 12.95
CA PRO A 157 17.96 5.99 13.83
C PRO A 157 19.18 6.63 13.15
N ASN A 158 19.13 6.83 11.83
CA ASN A 158 20.30 7.21 11.03
C ASN A 158 20.82 8.61 11.36
N ASN A 159 19.94 9.61 11.42
CA ASN A 159 20.23 11.00 11.73
C ASN A 159 21.41 11.58 10.92
N MET A 160 21.58 11.17 9.67
CA MET A 160 22.81 11.50 8.90
C MET A 160 22.90 12.98 8.52
N ALA A 161 21.77 13.69 8.55
CA ALA A 161 21.69 15.14 8.38
C ALA A 161 21.77 15.92 9.71
N ASN A 162 21.97 15.23 10.85
CA ASN A 162 22.05 15.80 12.20
C ASN A 162 20.84 16.65 12.61
N LEU A 163 19.63 16.25 12.20
CA LEU A 163 18.40 17.01 12.44
C LEU A 163 17.80 16.80 13.83
N GLN A 164 18.16 15.74 14.56
CA GLN A 164 17.59 15.45 15.89
C GLN A 164 17.65 16.64 16.86
N ASN A 165 18.66 17.52 16.73
CA ASN A 165 18.75 18.79 17.45
C ASN A 165 18.50 18.68 18.98
N GLY A 166 18.89 17.57 19.60
CA GLY A 166 18.76 17.35 21.04
C GLY A 166 17.35 17.01 21.55
N ILE A 167 16.41 16.63 20.68
CA ILE A 167 15.17 15.93 21.13
C ILE A 167 15.49 14.46 21.44
N SER A 168 14.61 13.77 22.19
CA SER A 168 14.83 12.37 22.55
C SER A 168 14.76 11.44 21.33
N ASN A 169 15.38 10.25 21.42
CA ASN A 169 15.32 9.25 20.35
C ASN A 169 13.88 8.80 20.06
N SER A 170 13.05 8.68 21.09
CA SER A 170 11.64 8.28 20.94
C SER A 170 10.80 9.38 20.28
N ALA A 171 11.01 10.65 20.64
CA ALA A 171 10.39 11.78 19.94
C ALA A 171 10.83 11.80 18.48
N PHE A 172 12.14 11.63 18.22
CA PHE A 172 12.66 11.67 16.86
C PHE A 172 12.15 10.52 15.99
N ARG A 173 12.04 9.31 16.56
CA ARG A 173 11.40 8.16 15.93
C ARG A 173 9.92 8.44 15.62
N ALA A 174 9.18 9.05 16.54
CA ALA A 174 7.77 9.36 16.34
C ALA A 174 7.57 10.33 15.17
N ILE A 175 8.33 11.43 15.12
CA ILE A 175 8.21 12.38 14.01
C ILE A 175 8.78 11.85 12.69
N THR A 176 9.72 10.91 12.73
CA THR A 176 10.16 10.19 11.52
C THR A 176 9.02 9.35 10.94
N GLN A 177 8.28 8.63 11.80
CA GLN A 177 7.07 7.89 11.37
C GLN A 177 5.99 8.83 10.83
N LEU A 178 5.75 9.98 11.48
CA LEU A 178 4.78 10.96 10.98
C LEU A 178 5.21 11.53 9.61
N ALA A 179 6.50 11.81 9.41
CA ALA A 179 7.02 12.28 8.14
C ALA A 179 6.88 11.23 7.01
N ILE A 180 6.91 9.95 7.33
CA ILE A 180 6.59 8.89 6.36
C ILE A 180 5.10 8.94 6.00
N TYR A 181 4.22 9.01 7.00
CA TYR A 181 2.77 9.13 6.78
C TYR A 181 2.35 10.41 6.03
N TYR A 182 3.14 11.48 6.18
CA TYR A 182 2.97 12.69 5.38
C TYR A 182 2.97 12.36 3.89
N TYR A 183 3.87 11.48 3.43
CA TYR A 183 3.95 11.10 2.03
C TYR A 183 3.13 9.88 1.68
N SER A 184 3.05 8.85 2.53
CA SER A 184 2.39 7.57 2.18
C SER A 184 0.86 7.59 2.32
N ASP A 185 0.34 8.39 3.25
CA ASP A 185 -1.08 8.43 3.57
C ASP A 185 -1.67 9.85 3.46
N SER A 186 -0.86 10.82 3.02
CA SER A 186 -1.21 12.25 3.04
C SER A 186 -1.69 12.71 4.43
N PHE A 187 -1.12 12.12 5.48
CA PHE A 187 -1.49 12.37 6.86
C PHE A 187 -0.48 13.32 7.51
N ASP A 188 -0.95 14.50 7.88
CA ASP A 188 -0.14 15.58 8.47
C ASP A 188 -0.75 16.09 9.78
N ILE A 189 -0.10 17.09 10.37
CA ILE A 189 -0.56 17.72 11.62
C ILE A 189 -2.00 18.24 11.50
N ASP A 190 -2.39 18.80 10.36
CA ASP A 190 -3.76 19.31 10.17
C ASP A 190 -4.77 18.17 10.20
N GLN A 191 -4.43 17.00 9.66
CA GLN A 191 -5.26 15.80 9.78
C GLN A 191 -5.36 15.29 11.22
N VAL A 192 -4.28 15.36 12.02
CA VAL A 192 -4.34 15.03 13.45
C VAL A 192 -5.30 15.96 14.18
N VAL A 193 -5.23 17.28 13.92
CA VAL A 193 -6.13 18.27 14.54
C VAL A 193 -7.58 18.05 14.12
N LYS A 194 -7.85 17.88 12.81
CA LYS A 194 -9.21 17.65 12.26
C LYS A 194 -9.88 16.42 12.87
N ASN A 195 -9.11 15.40 13.20
CA ASN A 195 -9.60 14.15 13.75
C ASN A 195 -9.62 14.12 15.29
N GLY A 196 -9.59 15.29 15.94
CA GLY A 196 -9.79 15.42 17.39
C GLY A 196 -8.52 15.59 18.21
N GLY A 197 -7.37 15.85 17.59
CA GLY A 197 -6.17 16.32 18.28
C GLY A 197 -5.36 15.24 19.02
N ASP A 198 -5.70 13.95 18.90
CA ASP A 198 -4.88 12.84 19.41
C ASP A 198 -4.92 11.59 18.49
N THR A 199 -5.19 11.81 17.21
CA THR A 199 -5.32 10.71 16.24
C THR A 199 -3.97 10.04 16.03
N HIS A 200 -3.94 8.71 16.18
CA HIS A 200 -2.72 7.88 16.07
C HIS A 200 -1.56 8.34 16.98
N ASP A 201 -1.86 8.90 18.15
CA ASP A 201 -0.89 9.32 19.17
C ASP A 201 0.09 10.43 18.72
N PHE A 202 -0.31 11.24 17.74
CA PHE A 202 0.46 12.41 17.27
C PHE A 202 -0.03 13.74 17.87
N GLY A 203 -0.94 13.70 18.84
CA GLY A 203 -1.61 14.87 19.38
C GLY A 203 -0.69 15.94 19.97
N GLY A 204 0.38 15.51 20.65
CA GLY A 204 1.28 16.42 21.36
C GLY A 204 1.94 17.47 20.49
N ILE A 205 2.27 17.14 19.23
CA ILE A 205 2.88 18.11 18.32
C ILE A 205 1.88 18.78 17.38
N ALA A 206 0.66 18.23 17.29
CA ALA A 206 -0.38 18.74 16.42
C ALA A 206 -1.12 19.94 17.04
N ASP A 207 -1.52 19.81 18.31
CA ASP A 207 -2.24 20.82 19.09
C ASP A 207 -1.53 21.04 20.43
N ILE A 208 -0.37 21.71 20.37
CA ILE A 208 0.58 21.85 21.48
C ILE A 208 -0.06 22.48 22.71
N ASP A 209 -0.81 23.58 22.54
CA ASP A 209 -1.39 24.31 23.67
C ASP A 209 -2.45 23.48 24.41
N ASN A 210 -3.35 22.84 23.66
CA ASN A 210 -4.39 21.98 24.21
C ASN A 210 -3.80 20.72 24.85
N TYR A 211 -2.80 20.12 24.20
CA TYR A 211 -2.11 18.96 24.76
C TYR A 211 -1.36 19.30 26.04
N ALA A 212 -0.64 20.42 26.07
CA ALA A 212 0.08 20.87 27.27
C ALA A 212 -0.89 21.20 28.41
N GLN A 213 -2.04 21.82 28.10
CA GLN A 213 -3.09 22.11 29.07
C GLN A 213 -3.65 20.85 29.74
N THR A 214 -3.68 19.72 29.02
CA THR A 214 -4.28 18.47 29.50
C THR A 214 -3.28 17.47 30.07
N ASN A 215 -1.98 17.59 29.77
CA ASN A 215 -0.98 16.56 30.08
C ASN A 215 0.25 17.03 30.88
N ALA A 216 0.47 18.33 31.09
CA ALA A 216 1.67 18.84 31.79
C ALA A 216 1.88 18.22 33.19
N ASP A 217 0.82 18.20 34.01
CA ASP A 217 0.87 17.71 35.38
C ASP A 217 0.70 16.19 35.50
N LYS A 218 0.57 15.46 34.38
CA LYS A 218 0.37 14.01 34.39
C LYS A 218 1.73 13.28 34.37
N PRO A 219 1.86 12.15 35.09
CA PRO A 219 3.02 11.28 34.93
C PRO A 219 3.03 10.65 33.52
N PRO A 220 4.22 10.35 32.97
CA PRO A 220 5.56 10.73 33.43
C PRO A 220 6.02 12.14 32.98
N ALA A 221 5.18 12.97 32.35
CA ALA A 221 5.58 14.32 31.94
C ALA A 221 6.16 15.10 33.14
N ASN A 222 5.40 15.19 34.24
CA ASN A 222 5.79 15.90 35.48
C ASN A 222 6.51 17.24 35.20
N LYS A 223 5.99 17.99 34.22
CA LYS A 223 6.57 19.24 33.70
C LYS A 223 5.59 20.37 33.94
N THR A 224 6.10 21.58 34.07
CA THR A 224 5.21 22.74 33.96
C THR A 224 4.64 22.82 32.54
N LYS A 225 3.47 23.46 32.40
CA LYS A 225 2.86 23.71 31.08
C LYS A 225 3.87 24.34 30.11
N ASP A 226 4.61 25.34 30.56
CA ASP A 226 5.59 26.05 29.73
C ASP A 226 6.75 25.15 29.29
N GLN A 227 7.28 24.31 30.19
CA GLN A 227 8.33 23.34 29.86
C GLN A 227 7.86 22.33 28.81
N LEU A 228 6.59 21.92 28.90
CA LEU A 228 6.01 20.98 27.96
C LEU A 228 5.77 21.64 26.58
N ILE A 229 5.27 22.88 26.56
CA ILE A 229 5.12 23.66 25.32
C ILE A 229 6.49 23.84 24.63
N GLU A 230 7.53 24.19 25.39
CA GLU A 230 8.89 24.35 24.86
C GLU A 230 9.40 23.05 24.21
N GLU A 231 9.25 21.91 24.89
CA GLU A 231 9.62 20.60 24.36
C GLU A 231 8.87 20.27 23.07
N LEU A 232 7.54 20.37 23.07
CA LEU A 232 6.70 20.00 21.92
C LEU A 232 6.93 20.94 20.73
N THR A 233 7.17 22.23 20.99
CA THR A 233 7.55 23.19 19.95
C THR A 233 8.86 22.80 19.29
N LYS A 234 9.87 22.45 20.09
CA LYS A 234 11.15 21.98 19.57
C LYS A 234 11.03 20.69 18.76
N ILE A 235 10.17 19.75 19.18
CA ILE A 235 9.90 18.52 18.41
C ILE A 235 9.22 18.86 17.08
N ARG A 236 8.25 19.79 17.07
CA ARG A 236 7.57 20.25 15.86
C ARG A 236 8.54 20.94 14.89
N GLU A 237 9.46 21.76 15.38
CA GLU A 237 10.51 22.37 14.56
C GLU A 237 11.41 21.32 13.88
N VAL A 238 11.76 20.24 14.59
CA VAL A 238 12.54 19.15 14.00
C VAL A 238 11.72 18.37 12.96
N TYR A 239 10.42 18.18 13.20
CA TYR A 239 9.51 17.57 12.21
C TYR A 239 9.45 18.40 10.92
N ASP A 240 9.26 19.71 11.05
CA ASP A 240 9.23 20.63 9.90
C ASP A 240 10.58 20.65 9.17
N ALA A 241 11.70 20.61 9.92
CA ALA A 241 13.04 20.51 9.34
C ALA A 241 13.23 19.18 8.57
N LEU A 242 12.68 18.07 9.07
CA LEU A 242 12.75 16.77 8.42
C LEU A 242 11.96 16.75 7.11
N LEU A 243 10.75 17.32 7.09
CA LEU A 243 9.96 17.49 5.86
C LEU A 243 10.65 18.41 4.86
N ASN A 244 11.19 19.54 5.32
CA ASN A 244 11.96 20.44 4.48
C ASN A 244 13.21 19.76 3.89
N TYR A 245 13.89 18.90 4.66
CA TYR A 245 14.98 18.09 4.15
C TYR A 245 14.51 17.07 3.10
N ALA A 246 13.35 16.45 3.29
CA ALA A 246 12.78 15.53 2.30
C ALA A 246 12.53 16.22 0.95
N GLU A 247 12.01 17.44 0.97
CA GLU A 247 11.77 18.24 -0.23
C GLU A 247 13.08 18.78 -0.84
N ASN A 248 13.90 19.45 -0.02
CA ASN A 248 14.96 20.34 -0.50
C ASN A 248 16.39 19.87 -0.17
N GLY A 249 16.53 18.87 0.71
CA GLY A 249 17.82 18.34 1.15
C GLY A 249 18.55 17.57 0.05
N ALA A 250 19.85 17.34 0.27
CA ALA A 250 20.66 16.53 -0.62
C ALA A 250 20.15 15.08 -0.68
N ASN A 251 20.27 14.45 -1.85
CA ASN A 251 19.97 13.03 -1.97
C ASN A 251 20.95 12.22 -1.11
N PRO A 252 20.48 11.14 -0.44
CA PRO A 252 21.37 10.21 0.23
C PRO A 252 22.39 9.63 -0.76
N PRO A 253 23.58 9.20 -0.30
CA PRO A 253 24.54 8.50 -1.15
C PRO A 253 23.92 7.27 -1.82
N ASP A 254 24.41 6.88 -3.01
CA ASP A 254 23.83 5.79 -3.82
C ASP A 254 23.77 4.43 -3.11
N ASN A 255 24.61 4.22 -2.08
CA ASN A 255 24.59 3.01 -1.26
C ASN A 255 23.50 3.04 -0.17
N PHE A 256 22.94 4.21 0.16
CA PHE A 256 21.79 4.34 1.05
C PHE A 256 20.50 4.00 0.30
N LYS A 257 20.06 2.76 0.51
CA LYS A 257 18.88 2.18 -0.13
C LYS A 257 17.99 1.56 0.93
N THR A 258 16.75 2.01 0.97
CA THR A 258 15.70 1.51 1.86
C THR A 258 15.17 0.16 1.40
N ASN A 259 15.25 -0.85 2.28
CA ASN A 259 14.53 -2.11 2.08
C ASN A 259 13.03 -1.89 2.27
N LEU A 260 12.24 -2.64 1.50
CA LEU A 260 10.80 -2.74 1.64
C LEU A 260 10.47 -4.15 2.14
N TYR A 261 9.57 -4.25 3.11
CA TYR A 261 9.11 -5.51 3.64
C TYR A 261 7.60 -5.62 3.38
N VAL A 262 7.24 -6.45 2.41
CA VAL A 262 5.85 -6.62 1.97
C VAL A 262 5.24 -7.83 2.68
N PRO A 263 4.13 -7.67 3.42
CA PRO A 263 3.52 -8.77 4.15
C PRO A 263 2.84 -9.75 3.20
N LYS A 264 2.82 -11.03 3.60
CA LYS A 264 2.04 -12.07 2.93
C LYS A 264 0.54 -11.76 2.90
N LEU A 265 0.05 -11.07 3.92
CA LEU A 265 -1.36 -10.72 4.11
C LEU A 265 -1.53 -9.22 3.91
N ASN A 266 -2.24 -8.82 2.85
CA ASN A 266 -2.38 -7.42 2.41
C ASN A 266 -3.09 -6.47 3.40
N ARG A 267 -3.70 -6.99 4.47
CA ARG A 267 -4.26 -6.17 5.55
C ARG A 267 -3.22 -5.69 6.55
N TYR A 268 -2.04 -6.31 6.58
CA TYR A 268 -0.93 -5.88 7.42
C TYR A 268 -0.15 -4.78 6.73
N GLN A 269 0.47 -3.92 7.54
CA GLN A 269 1.25 -2.77 7.10
C GLN A 269 2.48 -3.20 6.28
N VAL A 270 2.75 -2.50 5.19
CA VAL A 270 4.05 -2.55 4.51
C VAL A 270 5.07 -1.79 5.35
N MET A 271 6.28 -2.34 5.47
CA MET A 271 7.34 -1.78 6.33
C MET A 271 8.56 -1.30 5.55
N LEU A 272 9.08 -0.14 5.95
CA LEU A 272 10.32 0.45 5.46
C LEU A 272 11.47 0.09 6.40
N GLY A 273 12.53 -0.48 5.85
CA GLY A 273 13.78 -0.72 6.54
C GLY A 273 14.59 0.55 6.74
N THR A 274 15.26 0.66 7.88
CA THR A 274 16.18 1.79 8.16
C THR A 274 17.64 1.48 7.84
N GLU A 275 17.96 0.21 7.62
CA GLU A 275 19.32 -0.22 7.28
C GLU A 275 19.57 -0.24 5.78
N PHE A 276 20.83 -0.03 5.42
CA PHE A 276 21.35 -0.24 4.08
C PHE A 276 20.99 -1.63 3.55
N ILE A 277 20.81 -1.77 2.23
CA ILE A 277 20.63 -3.10 1.62
C ILE A 277 21.76 -4.02 2.07
N LYS A 278 21.40 -5.02 2.88
CA LYS A 278 22.27 -6.15 3.21
C LYS A 278 22.44 -7.04 1.98
N ALA A 279 23.63 -7.63 1.83
CA ALA A 279 23.89 -8.64 0.80
C ALA A 279 22.83 -9.76 0.84
N GLY A 280 22.45 -10.30 -0.32
CA GLY A 280 21.49 -11.41 -0.41
C GLY A 280 20.25 -11.16 -1.28
N LEU A 281 20.07 -9.95 -1.81
CA LEU A 281 19.03 -9.68 -2.82
C LEU A 281 19.55 -10.02 -4.23
N GLY A 282 18.70 -10.65 -5.04
CA GLY A 282 18.92 -10.92 -6.46
C GLY A 282 18.06 -10.00 -7.33
N TYR A 283 18.46 -9.80 -8.59
CA TYR A 283 17.67 -9.06 -9.57
C TYR A 283 16.33 -9.77 -9.85
N VAL A 284 15.25 -8.98 -9.90
CA VAL A 284 13.93 -9.46 -10.29
C VAL A 284 13.63 -9.06 -11.73
N ILE A 285 13.22 -10.04 -12.54
CA ILE A 285 12.68 -9.80 -13.88
C ILE A 285 11.20 -10.17 -13.81
N THR A 286 10.32 -9.16 -13.77
CA THR A 286 8.87 -9.36 -13.66
C THR A 286 8.23 -9.51 -15.03
N MET A 287 7.40 -10.55 -15.19
CA MET A 287 6.47 -10.73 -16.31
C MET A 287 5.06 -10.57 -15.76
N GLU A 288 4.35 -9.53 -16.18
CA GLU A 288 3.02 -9.17 -15.67
C GLU A 288 1.98 -9.51 -16.75
N ASP A 289 1.10 -10.46 -16.46
CA ASP A 289 -0.06 -10.78 -17.29
C ASP A 289 -1.22 -9.81 -16.96
N GLU A 290 -1.89 -9.29 -17.98
CA GLU A 290 -3.04 -8.40 -17.79
C GLU A 290 -4.32 -9.21 -17.59
N GLU A 291 -5.11 -8.91 -16.56
CA GLU A 291 -6.42 -9.53 -16.38
C GLU A 291 -7.32 -9.22 -17.59
N LYS A 292 -8.00 -10.24 -18.11
CA LYS A 292 -8.97 -10.04 -19.18
C LYS A 292 -10.10 -9.16 -18.65
N PRO A 293 -10.60 -8.22 -19.45
CA PRO A 293 -11.83 -7.54 -19.10
C PRO A 293 -12.90 -8.59 -18.80
N ALA A 294 -13.67 -8.38 -17.72
CA ALA A 294 -14.81 -9.24 -17.42
C ALA A 294 -15.66 -9.35 -18.69
N ALA A 295 -15.94 -10.58 -19.13
CA ALA A 295 -16.80 -10.78 -20.29
C ALA A 295 -18.17 -10.14 -19.97
N PRO A 296 -18.77 -9.39 -20.92
CA PRO A 296 -20.09 -8.81 -20.71
C PRO A 296 -21.07 -9.93 -20.35
N VAL A 297 -21.85 -9.73 -19.29
CA VAL A 297 -22.86 -10.70 -18.87
C VAL A 297 -23.99 -10.66 -19.88
N THR A 298 -24.25 -11.79 -20.54
CA THR A 298 -25.34 -11.93 -21.51
C THR A 298 -26.30 -13.03 -21.12
N ALA A 299 -27.58 -12.84 -21.41
CA ALA A 299 -28.63 -13.83 -21.24
C ALA A 299 -29.37 -14.08 -22.55
N ASP A 300 -29.57 -15.35 -22.87
CA ASP A 300 -30.38 -15.77 -24.01
C ASP A 300 -31.86 -15.80 -23.63
N VAL A 301 -32.69 -15.01 -24.34
CA VAL A 301 -34.13 -14.94 -24.12
C VAL A 301 -34.86 -15.42 -25.36
N THR A 302 -35.78 -16.37 -25.17
CA THR A 302 -36.64 -16.89 -26.23
C THR A 302 -38.03 -16.28 -26.12
N PHE A 303 -38.48 -15.65 -27.20
CA PHE A 303 -39.83 -15.12 -27.33
C PHE A 303 -40.66 -16.02 -28.25
N SER A 304 -41.82 -16.42 -27.75
CA SER A 304 -42.76 -17.33 -28.40
C SER A 304 -44.16 -16.71 -28.37
N LYS A 305 -44.94 -16.91 -29.44
CA LYS A 305 -46.31 -16.43 -29.55
C LYS A 305 -47.21 -17.60 -29.92
N VAL A 306 -47.99 -18.09 -28.96
CA VAL A 306 -48.90 -19.23 -29.14
C VAL A 306 -50.34 -18.85 -28.82
N GLU A 307 -51.29 -19.65 -29.30
CA GLU A 307 -52.69 -19.59 -28.86
C GLU A 307 -52.81 -20.08 -27.41
N VAL A 308 -53.83 -19.62 -26.69
CA VAL A 308 -54.15 -20.14 -25.36
C VAL A 308 -54.41 -21.65 -25.47
N ASN A 309 -53.65 -22.46 -24.74
CA ASN A 309 -53.63 -23.93 -24.80
C ASN A 309 -53.12 -24.54 -26.13
N GLY A 310 -52.55 -23.73 -27.02
CA GLY A 310 -51.90 -24.18 -28.25
C GLY A 310 -50.40 -24.43 -28.07
N SER A 311 -49.83 -25.27 -28.94
CA SER A 311 -48.38 -25.53 -29.00
C SER A 311 -47.71 -25.04 -30.29
N ALA A 312 -48.49 -24.53 -31.25
CA ALA A 312 -47.99 -24.00 -32.51
C ALA A 312 -47.71 -22.49 -32.42
N GLU A 313 -46.60 -22.05 -32.99
CA GLU A 313 -46.25 -20.63 -33.12
C GLU A 313 -47.19 -19.92 -34.10
N LEU A 314 -47.67 -18.74 -33.70
CA LEU A 314 -48.60 -17.91 -34.45
C LEU A 314 -47.84 -16.84 -35.23
N PRO A 315 -47.97 -16.78 -36.57
CA PRO A 315 -47.33 -15.75 -37.38
C PRO A 315 -48.09 -14.41 -37.34
N ASN A 316 -47.41 -13.35 -37.78
CA ASN A 316 -47.94 -12.02 -38.09
C ASN A 316 -48.26 -11.10 -36.89
N ALA A 317 -47.79 -11.39 -35.67
CA ALA A 317 -47.84 -10.44 -34.55
C ALA A 317 -46.57 -9.58 -34.53
N GLU A 318 -46.68 -8.27 -34.32
CA GLU A 318 -45.52 -7.40 -34.13
C GLU A 318 -45.10 -7.37 -32.65
N LEU A 319 -43.81 -7.59 -32.39
CA LEU A 319 -43.21 -7.54 -31.05
C LEU A 319 -42.00 -6.62 -31.07
N LYS A 320 -41.76 -5.93 -29.94
CA LYS A 320 -40.56 -5.14 -29.66
C LYS A 320 -40.14 -5.33 -28.21
N VAL A 321 -38.83 -5.30 -27.96
CA VAL A 321 -38.25 -5.20 -26.61
C VAL A 321 -37.70 -3.80 -26.45
N VAL A 322 -37.99 -3.15 -25.33
CA VAL A 322 -37.57 -1.79 -25.02
C VAL A 322 -36.73 -1.78 -23.74
N VAL A 323 -35.85 -0.79 -23.61
CA VAL A 323 -35.06 -0.57 -22.41
C VAL A 323 -35.91 0.12 -21.34
N GLY A 324 -35.92 -0.43 -20.12
CA GLY A 324 -36.67 0.09 -18.98
C GLY A 324 -38.10 -0.48 -18.87
N GLU A 325 -38.90 0.11 -17.99
CA GLU A 325 -40.26 -0.38 -17.67
C GLU A 325 -41.37 0.26 -18.52
N ASP A 326 -41.04 1.26 -19.35
CA ASP A 326 -42.01 1.98 -20.19
C ASP A 326 -42.09 1.37 -21.61
N VAL A 327 -43.30 1.05 -22.06
CA VAL A 327 -43.61 0.56 -23.41
C VAL A 327 -43.19 1.51 -24.53
N ASN A 328 -42.95 2.78 -24.23
CA ASN A 328 -42.44 3.81 -25.14
C ASN A 328 -40.92 4.01 -25.05
N GLY A 329 -40.21 3.18 -24.29
CA GLY A 329 -38.76 3.21 -24.19
C GLY A 329 -38.06 2.94 -25.53
N THR A 330 -36.76 3.22 -25.57
CA THR A 330 -35.89 2.96 -26.72
C THR A 330 -35.84 1.46 -27.00
N ILE A 331 -35.94 1.05 -28.28
CA ILE A 331 -35.84 -0.35 -28.67
C ILE A 331 -34.46 -0.88 -28.31
N ALA A 332 -34.43 -1.98 -27.56
CA ALA A 332 -33.19 -2.64 -27.17
C ALA A 332 -32.51 -3.26 -28.39
N LYS A 333 -31.20 -3.55 -28.28
CA LYS A 333 -30.41 -4.17 -29.35
C LYS A 333 -29.88 -5.52 -28.90
N ASP A 334 -29.77 -6.47 -29.84
CA ASP A 334 -29.13 -7.76 -29.57
C ASP A 334 -27.63 -7.54 -29.33
N SER A 335 -27.10 -8.15 -28.27
CA SER A 335 -25.70 -7.97 -27.86
C SER A 335 -24.70 -8.60 -28.83
N ASN A 336 -25.11 -9.55 -29.67
CA ASN A 336 -24.22 -10.20 -30.62
C ASN A 336 -23.98 -9.37 -31.88
N ASP A 337 -25.01 -8.69 -32.38
CA ASP A 337 -24.97 -8.05 -33.71
C ASP A 337 -25.52 -6.61 -33.74
N SER A 338 -25.93 -6.07 -32.60
CA SER A 338 -26.48 -4.73 -32.45
C SER A 338 -27.77 -4.47 -33.25
N THR A 339 -28.47 -5.52 -33.71
CA THR A 339 -29.74 -5.38 -34.40
C THR A 339 -30.86 -4.99 -33.42
N GLU A 340 -31.80 -4.17 -33.86
CA GLU A 340 -32.95 -3.79 -33.03
C GLU A 340 -33.83 -5.00 -32.71
N LEU A 341 -34.22 -5.14 -31.45
CA LEU A 341 -35.08 -6.21 -30.94
C LEU A 341 -36.55 -5.94 -31.28
N LYS A 342 -36.83 -5.83 -32.57
CA LYS A 342 -38.17 -5.66 -33.15
C LYS A 342 -38.39 -6.70 -34.25
N TRP A 343 -39.51 -7.41 -34.20
CA TRP A 343 -39.81 -8.43 -35.19
C TRP A 343 -41.30 -8.69 -35.37
N THR A 344 -41.63 -9.33 -36.48
CA THR A 344 -42.94 -9.95 -36.71
C THR A 344 -42.82 -11.45 -36.44
N SER A 345 -43.71 -12.02 -35.63
CA SER A 345 -43.72 -13.45 -35.32
C SER A 345 -43.91 -14.29 -36.58
N SER A 346 -43.29 -15.47 -36.59
CA SER A 346 -43.38 -16.44 -37.68
C SER A 346 -43.81 -17.80 -37.13
N SER A 347 -43.71 -18.85 -37.93
CA SER A 347 -43.94 -20.23 -37.48
C SER A 347 -42.83 -20.79 -36.56
N THR A 348 -41.90 -19.94 -36.08
CA THR A 348 -40.78 -20.32 -35.20
C THR A 348 -40.58 -19.27 -34.12
N ALA A 349 -40.30 -19.72 -32.89
CA ALA A 349 -39.88 -18.82 -31.81
C ALA A 349 -38.60 -18.07 -32.18
N ARG A 350 -38.42 -16.87 -31.61
CA ARG A 350 -37.24 -16.04 -31.86
C ARG A 350 -36.39 -15.93 -30.61
N LYS A 351 -35.09 -16.16 -30.77
CA LYS A 351 -34.09 -16.06 -29.71
C LYS A 351 -33.28 -14.79 -29.91
N PHE A 352 -33.04 -14.08 -28.82
CA PHE A 352 -32.15 -12.93 -28.77
C PHE A 352 -31.20 -13.05 -27.60
N THR A 353 -30.05 -12.41 -27.71
CA THR A 353 -29.08 -12.30 -26.62
C THR A 353 -29.14 -10.88 -26.07
N LEU A 354 -29.51 -10.77 -24.79
CA LEU A 354 -29.54 -9.50 -24.05
C LEU A 354 -28.24 -9.36 -23.26
N GLY A 355 -27.70 -8.16 -23.19
CA GLY A 355 -26.55 -7.81 -22.34
C GLY A 355 -26.93 -6.68 -21.38
N GLU A 356 -26.13 -6.52 -20.32
CA GLU A 356 -26.24 -5.39 -19.39
C GLU A 356 -25.92 -4.04 -20.03
#